data_AF-A0A8T5KZ20-F1
#
_entry.id   AF-A0A8T5KZ20-F1
#
_cell.length_a   1.000
_cell.length_b   1.000
_cell.length_c   1.000
_cell.angle_alpha   90.00
_cell.angle_beta   90.00
_cell.angle_gamma   90.00
#
_symmetry.space_group_name_H-M   'P 1'
#
loop_
_entity.id
_entity.type
_entity.pdbx_description
1 polymer ?
#
loop_
_entity_poly.entity_id
_entity_poly.type
_entity_poly.pdbx_seq_one_letter_code
_entity_poly.pdbx_strand_id
1 'polypeptide(L)'
;MSRTATDIISDGLSYAIKGSDDDWTYIDETLIPKLEKTLIEEGTDGSEYIKSEKLLRNENDNIRDYGGTVATSLFKTKSYIHSEHSNLLEVLKSVAYEDPEIFPKFRASTALVEADKNNPENVDLDIDFNKLLENFNDAVNEDDELSEVANPYIEYASDKIK
;
A
#
# COMPACT_ATOMS: atom_id res chain seq x y z
N MET A 1 -4.33 -27.29 -4.90
CA MET A 1 -4.11 -26.13 -5.79
C MET A 1 -3.25 -25.14 -5.02
N SER A 2 -2.26 -24.51 -5.67
CA SER A 2 -1.57 -23.34 -5.08
C SER A 2 -2.60 -22.20 -4.92
N ARG A 3 -2.46 -21.36 -3.90
CA ARG A 3 -3.32 -20.18 -3.72
C ARG A 3 -2.86 -19.07 -4.67
N THR A 4 -3.78 -18.41 -5.36
CA THR A 4 -3.47 -17.25 -6.21
C THR A 4 -3.27 -15.99 -5.35
N ALA A 5 -2.61 -14.96 -5.90
CA ALA A 5 -2.49 -13.65 -5.23
C ALA A 5 -3.87 -13.08 -4.86
N THR A 6 -4.83 -13.18 -5.79
CA THR A 6 -6.25 -12.88 -5.59
C THR A 6 -6.89 -13.60 -4.40
N ASP A 7 -6.56 -14.87 -4.15
CA ASP A 7 -7.07 -15.62 -2.99
C ASP A 7 -6.47 -15.11 -1.69
N ILE A 8 -5.16 -14.84 -1.68
CA ILE A 8 -4.46 -14.29 -0.50
C ILE A 8 -5.03 -12.93 -0.14
N ILE A 9 -5.27 -12.05 -1.13
CA ILE A 9 -5.89 -10.74 -0.90
C ILE A 9 -7.28 -10.90 -0.25
N SER A 10 -8.08 -11.86 -0.74
CA SER A 10 -9.45 -12.10 -0.25
C SER A 10 -9.45 -12.68 1.17
N ASP A 11 -8.50 -13.57 1.48
CA ASP A 11 -8.30 -14.08 2.83
C ASP A 11 -7.97 -12.95 3.79
N GLY A 12 -7.01 -12.08 3.45
CA GLY A 12 -6.62 -10.96 4.32
C GLY A 12 -7.75 -9.96 4.55
N LEU A 13 -8.66 -9.75 3.60
CA LEU A 13 -9.87 -8.94 3.82
C LEU A 13 -10.71 -9.48 4.99
N SER A 14 -10.81 -10.80 5.16
CA SER A 14 -11.57 -11.38 6.27
C SER A 14 -10.94 -11.13 7.65
N TYR A 15 -9.63 -10.91 7.71
CA TYR A 15 -8.89 -10.52 8.91
C TYR A 15 -8.99 -9.01 9.14
N ALA A 16 -8.82 -8.21 8.08
CA ALA A 16 -8.93 -6.75 8.14
C ALA A 16 -10.31 -6.29 8.64
N ILE A 17 -11.39 -6.99 8.28
CA ILE A 17 -12.74 -6.69 8.78
C ILE A 17 -12.84 -6.85 10.31
N LYS A 18 -12.10 -7.78 10.91
CA LYS A 18 -12.09 -7.99 12.36
C LYS A 18 -11.20 -6.96 13.06
N GLY A 19 -10.05 -6.65 12.45
CA GLY A 19 -9.17 -5.54 12.85
C GLY A 19 -8.58 -5.65 14.24
N SER A 20 -8.39 -6.87 14.79
CA SER A 20 -7.66 -7.04 16.05
C SER A 20 -6.15 -7.08 15.83
N ASP A 21 -5.36 -6.82 16.88
CA ASP A 21 -3.89 -6.86 16.81
C ASP A 21 -3.37 -8.22 16.32
N ASP A 22 -3.99 -9.32 16.75
CA ASP A 22 -3.67 -10.68 16.29
C ASP A 22 -3.99 -10.87 14.79
N ASP A 23 -5.07 -10.27 14.30
CA ASP A 23 -5.45 -10.32 12.88
C ASP A 23 -4.44 -9.53 12.03
N TRP A 24 -3.99 -8.35 12.50
CA TRP A 24 -2.97 -7.53 11.84
C TRP A 24 -1.60 -8.19 11.86
N THR A 25 -1.19 -8.77 12.98
CA THR A 25 0.03 -9.58 13.08
C THR A 25 0.01 -10.72 12.05
N TYR A 26 -1.13 -11.41 11.91
CA TYR A 26 -1.29 -12.46 10.90
C TYR A 26 -1.21 -11.92 9.46
N ILE A 27 -1.81 -10.77 9.18
CA ILE A 27 -1.72 -10.12 7.87
C ILE A 27 -0.25 -9.83 7.55
N ASP A 28 0.44 -9.11 8.43
CA ASP A 28 1.78 -8.57 8.16
C ASP A 28 2.86 -9.65 8.17
N GLU A 29 2.80 -10.60 9.09
CA GLU A 29 3.84 -11.63 9.21
C GLU A 29 3.58 -12.86 8.34
N THR A 30 2.33 -13.10 7.93
CA THR A 30 1.96 -14.33 7.19
C THR A 30 1.40 -14.07 5.81
N LEU A 31 0.40 -13.20 5.65
CA LEU A 31 -0.29 -13.04 4.37
C LEU A 31 0.49 -12.17 3.39
N ILE A 32 1.02 -11.04 3.84
CA ILE A 32 1.80 -10.12 2.99
C ILE A 32 3.06 -10.77 2.43
N PRO A 33 3.90 -11.49 3.21
CA PRO A 33 5.07 -12.17 2.66
C PRO A 33 4.70 -13.25 1.63
N LYS A 34 3.57 -13.94 1.83
CA LYS A 34 3.06 -14.91 0.85
C LYS A 34 2.58 -14.21 -0.41
N LEU A 35 1.86 -13.10 -0.28
CA LEU A 35 1.41 -12.30 -1.42
C LEU A 35 2.60 -11.84 -2.25
N GLU A 36 3.59 -11.19 -1.64
CA GLU A 36 4.78 -10.70 -2.35
C GLU A 36 5.52 -11.83 -3.07
N LYS A 37 5.69 -12.98 -2.40
CA LYS A 37 6.29 -14.15 -3.03
C LYS A 37 5.49 -14.65 -4.24
N THR A 38 4.17 -14.76 -4.10
CA THR A 38 3.29 -15.20 -5.19
C THR A 38 3.34 -14.21 -6.37
N LEU A 39 3.31 -12.90 -6.11
CA LEU A 39 3.42 -11.87 -7.15
C LEU A 39 4.77 -11.94 -7.89
N ILE A 40 5.86 -12.24 -7.19
CA ILE A 40 7.19 -12.42 -7.83
C ILE A 40 7.25 -13.70 -8.68
N GLU A 41 6.64 -14.80 -8.21
CA GLU A 41 6.70 -16.11 -8.87
C GLU A 41 5.73 -16.22 -10.05
N GLU A 42 4.51 -15.71 -9.89
CA GLU A 42 3.41 -15.87 -10.84
C GLU A 42 3.16 -14.60 -11.69
N GLY A 43 3.73 -13.46 -11.27
CA GLY A 43 3.46 -12.15 -11.84
C GLY A 43 2.22 -11.49 -11.21
N THR A 44 1.98 -10.25 -11.63
CA THR A 44 0.82 -9.47 -11.21
C THR A 44 -0.16 -9.35 -12.37
N ASP A 45 -1.44 -9.65 -12.13
CA ASP A 45 -2.53 -9.42 -13.08
C ASP A 45 -3.33 -8.15 -12.71
N GLY A 46 -4.07 -7.59 -13.65
CA GLY A 46 -4.86 -6.38 -13.46
C GLY A 46 -5.96 -6.53 -12.41
N SER A 47 -6.36 -7.76 -12.09
CA SER A 47 -7.41 -8.06 -11.12
C SER A 47 -7.02 -7.68 -9.69
N GLU A 48 -5.74 -7.84 -9.34
CA GLU A 48 -5.17 -7.52 -8.03
C GLU A 48 -5.19 -6.01 -7.79
N TYR A 49 -4.85 -5.22 -8.81
CA TYR A 49 -4.92 -3.75 -8.76
C TYR A 49 -6.37 -3.26 -8.57
N ILE A 50 -7.33 -3.82 -9.31
CA ILE A 50 -8.75 -3.48 -9.18
C ILE A 50 -9.28 -3.84 -7.78
N LYS A 51 -8.82 -4.95 -7.19
CA LYS A 51 -9.18 -5.33 -5.82
C LYS A 51 -8.62 -4.32 -4.83
N SER A 52 -7.33 -3.98 -4.93
CA SER A 52 -6.69 -2.98 -4.08
C SER A 52 -7.43 -1.64 -4.12
N GLU A 53 -7.84 -1.20 -5.32
CA GLU A 53 -8.61 0.03 -5.51
C GLU A 53 -9.95 -0.02 -4.77
N LYS A 54 -10.68 -1.14 -4.87
CA LYS A 54 -11.97 -1.32 -4.18
C LYS A 54 -11.82 -1.34 -2.66
N LEU A 55 -10.73 -1.89 -2.14
CA LEU A 55 -10.42 -1.88 -0.70
C LEU A 55 -10.18 -0.45 -0.21
N LEU A 56 -9.41 0.34 -0.95
CA LEU A 56 -9.10 1.74 -0.61
C LEU A 56 -10.33 2.67 -0.67
N ARG A 57 -11.35 2.34 -1.47
CA ARG A 57 -12.62 3.08 -1.52
C ARG A 57 -13.61 2.68 -0.43
N ASN A 58 -13.26 1.77 0.47
CA ASN A 58 -14.18 1.28 1.49
C ASN A 58 -14.39 2.30 2.62
N GLU A 59 -15.56 2.31 3.23
CA GLU A 59 -15.87 3.20 4.36
C GLU A 59 -15.18 2.77 5.66
N ASN A 60 -14.81 1.49 5.79
CA ASN A 60 -14.06 0.96 6.93
C ASN A 60 -12.56 1.24 6.78
N ASP A 61 -11.97 1.86 7.79
CA ASP A 61 -10.57 2.25 7.90
C ASP A 61 -9.60 1.06 7.87
N ASN A 62 -9.87 -0.02 8.61
CA ASN A 62 -9.05 -1.23 8.56
C ASN A 62 -9.01 -1.85 7.15
N ILE A 63 -10.12 -1.79 6.41
CA ILE A 63 -10.16 -2.26 5.02
C ILE A 63 -9.32 -1.35 4.11
N ARG A 64 -9.33 -0.02 4.34
CA ARG A 64 -8.50 0.92 3.57
C ARG A 64 -7.01 0.76 3.88
N ASP A 65 -6.64 0.60 5.15
CA ASP A 65 -5.29 0.26 5.60
C ASP A 65 -4.80 -1.00 4.88
N TYR A 66 -5.59 -2.06 4.91
CA TYR A 66 -5.27 -3.31 4.22
C TYR A 66 -5.15 -3.11 2.69
N GLY A 67 -6.02 -2.28 2.11
CA GLY A 67 -5.95 -1.90 0.70
C GLY A 67 -4.64 -1.19 0.33
N GLY A 68 -4.11 -0.33 1.21
CA GLY A 68 -2.82 0.33 1.03
C GLY A 68 -1.64 -0.63 1.18
N THR A 69 -1.73 -1.58 2.12
CA THR A 69 -0.73 -2.64 2.30
C THR A 69 -0.64 -3.54 1.08
N VAL A 70 -1.77 -3.97 0.52
CA VAL A 70 -1.83 -4.74 -0.74
C VAL A 70 -1.22 -3.92 -1.89
N ALA A 71 -1.61 -2.64 -2.03
CA ALA A 71 -1.06 -1.78 -3.08
C ALA A 71 0.48 -1.66 -2.99
N THR A 72 1.01 -1.52 -1.77
CA THR A 72 2.46 -1.48 -1.52
C THR A 72 3.13 -2.75 -2.05
N SER A 73 2.59 -3.93 -1.73
CA SER A 73 3.14 -5.21 -2.24
C SER A 73 3.05 -5.32 -3.76
N LEU A 74 1.98 -4.83 -4.40
CA LEU A 74 1.86 -4.82 -5.86
C LEU A 74 2.96 -3.97 -6.49
N PHE A 75 3.17 -2.74 -6.01
CA PHE A 75 4.16 -1.82 -6.58
C PHE A 75 5.62 -2.18 -6.28
N LYS A 76 5.89 -2.93 -5.21
CA LYS A 76 7.21 -3.53 -4.97
C LYS A 76 7.63 -4.51 -6.08
N THR A 77 6.67 -5.08 -6.81
CA THR A 77 6.96 -6.00 -7.91
C THR A 77 7.05 -5.24 -9.24
N LYS A 78 8.15 -5.44 -9.98
CA LYS A 78 8.58 -4.62 -11.14
C LYS A 78 7.68 -4.65 -12.39
N SER A 79 6.52 -5.29 -12.35
CA SER A 79 5.64 -5.41 -13.52
C SER A 79 4.35 -4.62 -13.29
N TYR A 80 4.43 -3.32 -13.54
CA TYR A 80 3.28 -2.41 -13.57
C TYR A 80 3.23 -1.68 -14.91
N ILE A 81 2.06 -1.65 -15.55
CA ILE A 81 1.80 -0.86 -16.75
C ILE A 81 0.82 0.25 -16.37
N HIS A 82 1.31 1.50 -16.38
CA HIS A 82 0.54 2.67 -15.90
C HIS A 82 -0.82 2.85 -16.56
N SER A 83 -0.88 2.68 -17.89
CA SER A 83 -2.10 2.92 -18.66
C SER A 83 -3.29 2.05 -18.25
N GLU A 84 -3.06 0.96 -17.52
CA GLU A 84 -4.11 0.03 -17.12
C GLU A 84 -4.66 0.32 -15.71
N HIS A 85 -3.97 1.17 -14.92
CA HIS A 85 -4.17 1.26 -13.48
C HIS A 85 -3.99 2.68 -12.91
N SER A 86 -4.16 3.72 -13.74
CA SER A 86 -4.14 5.13 -13.29
C SER A 86 -5.12 5.39 -12.13
N ASN A 87 -6.27 4.72 -12.14
CA ASN A 87 -7.31 4.87 -11.11
C ASN A 87 -6.84 4.45 -9.71
N LEU A 88 -6.03 3.40 -9.58
CA LEU A 88 -5.51 2.99 -8.28
C LEU A 88 -4.60 4.07 -7.70
N LEU A 89 -3.74 4.64 -8.53
CA LEU A 89 -2.83 5.68 -8.08
C LEU A 89 -3.57 6.98 -7.71
N GLU A 90 -4.62 7.34 -8.46
CA GLU A 90 -5.51 8.47 -8.09
C GLU A 90 -6.20 8.23 -6.74
N VAL A 91 -6.70 7.01 -6.50
CA VAL A 91 -7.31 6.64 -5.22
C VAL A 91 -6.29 6.70 -4.09
N LEU A 92 -5.08 6.17 -4.31
CA LEU A 92 -3.99 6.25 -3.33
C LEU A 92 -3.64 7.69 -3.00
N LYS A 93 -3.61 8.59 -3.98
CA LYS A 93 -3.43 10.03 -3.72
C LYS A 93 -4.56 10.59 -2.86
N SER A 94 -5.81 10.32 -3.20
CA SER A 94 -6.95 10.80 -2.40
C SER A 94 -6.87 10.27 -0.95
N VAL A 95 -6.60 8.97 -0.76
CA VAL A 95 -6.43 8.40 0.59
C VAL A 95 -5.24 9.02 1.32
N ALA A 96 -4.06 9.07 0.71
CA ALA A 96 -2.89 9.68 1.32
C ALA A 96 -3.12 11.15 1.69
N TYR A 97 -3.95 11.88 0.94
CA TYR A 97 -4.06 13.33 1.07
C TYR A 97 -5.28 13.81 1.85
N GLU A 98 -6.33 13.01 1.91
CA GLU A 98 -7.66 13.46 2.33
C GLU A 98 -8.33 12.52 3.34
N ASP A 99 -7.84 11.28 3.51
CA ASP A 99 -8.40 10.36 4.49
C ASP A 99 -8.31 10.98 5.90
N PRO A 100 -9.31 10.82 6.78
CA PRO A 100 -9.19 11.29 8.15
C PRO A 100 -8.25 10.42 9.00
N GLU A 101 -8.05 9.15 8.65
CA GLU A 101 -7.37 8.17 9.49
C GLU A 101 -5.88 8.07 9.18
N ILE A 102 -5.07 7.86 10.23
CA ILE A 102 -3.61 7.91 10.12
C ILE A 102 -3.02 6.69 9.42
N PHE A 103 -3.49 5.49 9.73
CA PHE A 103 -2.95 4.26 9.16
C PHE A 103 -3.24 4.10 7.65
N PRO A 104 -4.47 4.38 7.16
CA PRO A 104 -4.73 4.41 5.72
C PRO A 104 -3.87 5.44 4.97
N LYS A 105 -3.68 6.65 5.53
CA LYS A 105 -2.76 7.64 4.94
C LYS A 105 -1.35 7.11 4.84
N PHE A 106 -0.85 6.50 5.91
CA PHE A 106 0.48 5.93 5.99
C PHE A 106 0.67 4.87 4.89
N ARG A 107 -0.21 3.86 4.82
CA ARG A 107 -0.10 2.79 3.80
C ARG A 107 -0.29 3.28 2.37
N ALA A 108 -1.18 4.25 2.15
CA ALA A 108 -1.32 4.85 0.83
C ALA A 108 -0.05 5.61 0.42
N SER A 109 0.58 6.30 1.38
CA SER A 109 1.84 6.99 1.17
C SER A 109 2.99 6.02 0.88
N THR A 110 3.08 4.89 1.57
CA THR A 110 4.10 3.85 1.27
C THR A 110 3.90 3.27 -0.13
N ALA A 111 2.65 3.01 -0.53
CA ALA A 111 2.35 2.50 -1.87
C ALA A 111 2.74 3.48 -2.98
N LEU A 112 2.49 4.79 -2.80
CA LEU A 112 2.90 5.83 -3.75
C LEU A 112 4.43 5.92 -3.88
N VAL A 113 5.16 5.78 -2.77
CA VAL A 113 6.63 5.72 -2.82
C VAL A 113 7.12 4.49 -3.57
N GLU A 114 6.56 3.30 -3.31
CA GLU A 114 6.96 2.08 -4.04
C GLU A 114 6.62 2.15 -5.53
N ALA A 115 5.50 2.80 -5.89
CA ALA A 115 5.15 3.04 -7.29
C ALA A 115 6.21 3.91 -7.98
N ASP A 116 6.57 5.06 -7.40
CA ASP A 116 7.58 5.97 -7.96
C ASP A 116 8.98 5.35 -7.97
N LYS A 117 9.34 4.60 -6.93
CA LYS A 117 10.66 3.96 -6.80
C LYS A 117 10.91 2.88 -7.83
N ASN A 118 9.90 2.04 -8.10
CA ASN A 118 10.08 0.88 -8.99
C ASN A 118 9.69 1.18 -10.44
N ASN A 119 8.85 2.20 -10.67
CA ASN A 119 8.34 2.53 -11.99
C ASN A 119 8.26 4.06 -12.23
N PRO A 120 9.36 4.82 -12.03
CA PRO A 120 9.34 6.29 -12.08
C PRO A 120 8.89 6.84 -13.44
N GLU A 121 9.18 6.15 -14.54
CA GLU A 121 8.75 6.52 -15.89
C GLU A 121 7.25 6.38 -16.14
N ASN A 122 6.58 5.59 -15.28
CA ASN A 122 5.18 5.22 -15.36
C ASN A 122 4.35 5.92 -14.30
N VAL A 123 4.95 6.72 -13.43
CA VAL A 123 4.24 7.53 -12.44
C VAL A 123 4.28 8.96 -12.93
N ASP A 124 3.45 9.28 -13.94
CA ASP A 124 3.16 10.68 -14.29
C ASP A 124 2.13 11.25 -13.31
N LEU A 125 2.51 11.22 -12.03
CA LEU A 125 1.71 11.77 -10.95
C LEU A 125 2.57 12.78 -10.24
N ASP A 126 2.03 13.99 -10.18
CA ASP A 126 2.50 15.04 -9.29
C ASP A 126 2.33 14.55 -7.84
N ILE A 127 3.28 13.76 -7.36
CA ILE A 127 3.34 13.24 -6.00
C ILE A 127 3.98 14.33 -5.15
N ASP A 128 3.19 14.86 -4.22
CA ASP A 128 3.69 15.80 -3.23
C ASP A 128 4.46 15.05 -2.13
N PHE A 129 5.78 14.91 -2.32
CA PHE A 129 6.64 14.25 -1.35
C PHE A 129 6.72 14.98 0.00
N ASN A 130 6.45 16.28 0.08
CA ASN A 130 6.37 16.97 1.38
C ASN A 130 5.17 16.46 2.17
N LYS A 131 4.03 16.27 1.50
CA LYS A 131 2.83 15.72 2.13
C LYS A 131 2.98 14.25 2.51
N LEU A 132 3.67 13.44 1.69
CA LEU A 132 4.00 12.07 2.09
C LEU A 132 4.90 12.04 3.32
N LEU A 133 5.90 12.93 3.37
CA LEU A 133 6.80 13.05 4.52
C LEU A 133 6.06 13.47 5.79
N GLU A 134 5.11 14.40 5.70
CA GLU A 134 4.21 14.76 6.80
C GLU A 134 3.45 13.52 7.31
N ASN A 135 2.79 12.79 6.42
CA ASN A 135 2.05 11.58 6.79
C ASN A 135 2.92 10.51 7.48
N PHE A 136 4.16 10.31 7.03
CA PHE A 136 5.07 9.35 7.67
C PHE A 136 5.48 9.79 9.08
N ASN A 137 5.80 11.08 9.25
CA ASN A 137 6.18 11.61 10.56
C ASN A 137 4.99 11.58 11.53
N ASP A 138 3.79 11.90 11.06
CA ASP A 138 2.57 11.82 11.87
C ASP A 138 2.34 10.39 12.36
N ALA A 139 2.46 9.39 11.47
CA ALA A 139 2.29 7.98 11.83
C ALA A 139 3.32 7.50 12.86
N VAL A 140 4.59 7.87 12.68
CA VAL A 140 5.68 7.54 13.64
C VAL A 140 5.49 8.22 14.99
N ASN A 141 4.88 9.42 15.03
CA ASN A 141 4.59 10.10 16.28
C ASN A 141 3.41 9.47 17.05
N GLU A 142 2.46 8.84 16.35
CA GLU A 142 1.30 8.15 16.94
C GLU A 142 1.69 6.75 17.45
N ASP A 143 2.51 6.04 16.70
CA ASP A 143 2.95 4.67 17.01
C ASP A 143 4.43 4.50 16.66
N ASP A 144 5.28 4.39 17.70
CA ASP A 144 6.72 4.29 17.52
C ASP A 144 7.16 2.95 16.93
N GLU A 145 6.31 1.92 16.98
CA GLU A 145 6.54 0.63 16.32
C GLU A 145 6.56 0.78 14.79
N LEU A 146 5.91 1.81 14.24
CA LEU A 146 5.95 2.11 12.81
C LEU A 146 7.27 2.71 12.34
N SER A 147 8.16 3.14 13.25
CA SER A 147 9.43 3.79 12.91
C SER A 147 10.28 2.94 11.96
N GLU A 148 10.40 1.64 12.24
CA GLU A 148 11.22 0.74 11.43
C GLU A 148 10.68 0.60 10.00
N VAL A 149 9.35 0.57 9.86
CA VAL A 149 8.68 0.49 8.57
C VAL A 149 8.74 1.82 7.83
N ALA A 150 8.59 2.95 8.52
CA ALA A 150 8.52 4.28 7.93
C ALA A 150 9.89 4.81 7.44
N ASN A 151 10.97 4.49 8.15
CA ASN A 151 12.31 5.05 7.91
C ASN A 151 12.78 4.97 6.44
N PRO A 152 12.67 3.83 5.73
CA PRO A 152 13.07 3.75 4.32
C PRO A 152 12.27 4.70 3.41
N TYR A 153 11.00 4.95 3.73
CA TYR A 153 10.14 5.83 2.95
C TYR A 153 10.36 7.31 3.27
N ILE A 154 10.64 7.64 4.54
CA ILE A 154 11.05 8.98 4.99
C ILE A 154 12.35 9.39 4.28
N GLU A 155 13.34 8.50 4.23
CA GLU A 155 14.61 8.74 3.54
C GLU A 155 14.39 9.03 2.06
N TYR A 156 13.61 8.18 1.38
CA TYR A 156 13.30 8.34 -0.04
C TYR A 156 12.56 9.65 -0.35
N ALA A 157 11.51 9.97 0.42
CA ALA A 157 10.74 11.20 0.23
C ALA A 157 11.60 12.44 0.47
N SER A 158 12.45 12.40 1.50
CA SER A 158 13.40 13.49 1.81
C SER A 158 14.39 13.74 0.67
N ASP A 159 14.84 12.68 -0.01
CA ASP A 159 15.77 12.81 -1.14
C ASP A 159 15.10 13.36 -2.41
N LYS A 160 13.80 13.10 -2.62
CA LYS A 160 13.03 13.65 -3.74
C LYS A 160 12.72 15.14 -3.61
N ILE A 161 12.74 15.68 -2.39
CA ILE A 161 12.47 17.11 -2.10
C ILE A 161 13.70 17.99 -2.34
N LYS A 162 14.91 17.46 -2.18
CA LYS A 162 16.19 18.19 -2.28
C LYS A 162 16.52 18.61 -3.70
#